data_AF-A0A0E3S944-F1
#
_entry.id   AF-A0A0E3S944-F1
#
_cell.length_a   1.000
_cell.length_b   1.000
_cell.length_c   1.000
_cell.angle_alpha   90.00
_cell.angle_beta   90.00
_cell.angle_gamma   90.00
#
_symmetry.space_group_name_H-M   'P 1'
#
loop_
_entity.id
_entity.type
_entity.pdbx_description
1 polymer ?
#
loop_
_entity_poly.entity_id
_entity_poly.type
_entity_poly.pdbx_seq_one_letter_code
_entity_poly.pdbx_strand_id
1 'polypeptide(L)' 'MGFKGKIYPVNPGYREIEGLKCYSAPGEIEDRIDIAIFAVPAKAVLDILKGPVLSLRKYRNHGL' A
#
# COMPACT_ATOMS: atom_id res chain seq x y z
N MET A 1 17.14 -15.78 3.87
CA MET A 1 16.86 -15.22 2.53
C MET A 1 15.69 -14.26 2.67
N GLY A 2 15.84 -13.00 2.21
CA GLY A 2 14.81 -11.97 2.30
C GLY A 2 13.77 -12.04 1.16
N PHE A 3 12.67 -11.31 1.31
CA PHE A 3 11.66 -11.14 0.26
C PHE A 3 12.28 -10.48 -0.98
N LYS A 4 11.94 -10.97 -2.18
CA LYS A 4 12.54 -10.55 -3.45
C LYS A 4 11.68 -9.59 -4.27
N GLY A 5 10.43 -9.37 -3.87
CA GLY A 5 9.55 -8.40 -4.51
C GLY A 5 9.85 -6.97 -4.09
N LYS A 6 9.21 -6.01 -4.76
CA LYS A 6 9.24 -4.60 -4.37
C LYS A 6 8.50 -4.42 -3.03
N ILE A 7 9.03 -3.56 -2.17
CA ILE A 7 8.46 -3.23 -0.87
C ILE A 7 8.11 -1.74 -0.86
N TYR A 8 6.89 -1.41 -0.43
CA TYR A 8 6.39 -0.04 -0.35
C TYR A 8 5.93 0.25 1.07
N PRO A 9 6.79 0.83 1.92
CA PRO A 9 6.38 1.29 3.23
C PRO A 9 5.34 2.41 3.12
N VAL A 10 4.32 2.38 3.96
CA VAL A 10 3.27 3.41 4.03
C VAL A 10 3.13 3.89 5.46
N ASN A 11 3.48 5.15 5.69
CA ASN A 11 3.33 5.82 6.98
C ASN A 11 3.40 7.35 6.77
N PRO A 12 2.33 8.11 7.06
CA PRO A 12 2.33 9.58 6.95
C PRO A 12 3.41 10.28 7.77
N GLY A 13 3.90 9.65 8.84
CA GLY A 13 4.92 10.22 9.73
C GLY A 13 6.36 10.07 9.26
N TYR A 14 6.61 9.30 8.20
CA TYR A 14 7.97 9.00 7.72
C TYR A 14 8.07 9.25 6.22
N ARG A 15 9.22 9.80 5.81
CA ARG A 15 9.57 9.95 4.39
C ARG A 15 10.40 8.78 3.86
N GLU A 16 11.07 8.06 4.76
CA GLU A 16 11.93 6.92 4.45
C GLU A 16 11.95 5.93 5.61
N ILE A 17 12.03 4.64 5.31
CA ILE A 17 12.22 3.54 6.27
C ILE A 17 13.20 2.55 5.66
N GLU A 18 14.30 2.24 6.34
CA GLU A 18 15.32 1.27 5.89
C GLU A 18 15.85 1.54 4.45
N GLY A 19 16.06 2.81 4.09
CA GLY A 19 16.54 3.18 2.75
C GLY A 19 15.45 3.17 1.66
N LEU A 20 14.19 2.85 2.01
CA LEU A 20 13.07 2.81 1.08
C LEU A 20 12.20 4.06 1.24
N LYS A 21 11.80 4.65 0.10
CA LYS A 21 10.80 5.72 0.08
C LYS A 21 9.54 5.26 0.81
N CYS A 22 9.13 6.04 1.81
CA CYS A 22 7.90 5.80 2.56
C CYS A 22 6.81 6.72 2.02
N TYR A 23 5.67 6.13 1.66
CA TYR A 23 4.52 6.84 1.11
C TYR A 23 3.60 7.30 2.23
N SER A 24 2.90 8.42 2.02
CA SER A 24 1.98 8.93 3.04
C SER A 24 0.66 8.15 3.04
N ALA A 25 0.26 7.63 1.88
CA ALA A 25 -0.94 6.84 1.70
C ALA A 25 -0.76 5.77 0.61
N PRO A 26 -1.50 4.64 0.66
CA PRO A 26 -1.39 3.59 -0.36
C PRO A 26 -1.73 4.07 -1.78
N GLY A 27 -2.57 5.10 -1.92
CA GLY A 27 -2.99 5.63 -3.22
C GLY A 27 -1.90 6.42 -3.97
N GLU A 28 -0.77 6.72 -3.33
CA GLU A 28 0.39 7.34 -3.99
C GLU A 28 1.28 6.31 -4.72
N ILE A 29 0.99 5.01 -4.54
CA ILE A 29 1.75 3.94 -5.19
C ILE A 29 1.09 3.63 -6.53
N GLU A 30 1.82 3.91 -7.62
CA GLU A 30 1.35 3.66 -8.99
C GLU A 30 1.49 2.19 -9.41
N ASP A 31 2.43 1.46 -8.79
CA ASP A 31 2.66 0.05 -9.04
C ASP A 31 1.49 -0.81 -8.53
N ARG A 32 1.24 -1.93 -9.20
CA ARG A 32 0.25 -2.91 -8.76
C ARG A 32 0.70 -3.57 -7.44
N ILE A 33 -0.21 -3.60 -6.47
CA ILE A 33 0.00 -4.26 -5.17
C ILE A 33 -0.75 -5.59 -5.14
N ASP A 34 -0.02 -6.68 -4.91
CA ASP A 34 -0.60 -8.02 -4.77
C ASP A 34 -0.82 -8.40 -3.29
N ILE A 35 -0.02 -7.86 -2.37
CA ILE A 35 -0.08 -8.16 -0.93
C ILE A 35 0.06 -6.86 -0.13
N ALA A 36 -0.82 -6.66 0.85
CA ALA A 36 -0.72 -5.58 1.83
C ALA A 36 -0.65 -6.16 3.26
N ILE A 37 0.26 -5.62 4.07
CA ILE A 37 0.42 -5.97 5.49
C ILE A 37 0.02 -4.76 6.33
N PHE A 38 -0.95 -4.94 7.21
CA PHE A 38 -1.45 -3.87 8.09
C PHE A 38 -0.85 -4.01 9.49
N ALA A 39 0.18 -3.22 9.79
CA ALA A 39 0.77 -3.10 11.12
C ALA A 39 0.19 -1.87 11.85
N VAL A 40 -1.13 -1.85 12.05
CA VAL A 40 -1.88 -0.73 12.65
C VAL A 40 -2.88 -1.27 13.67
N PRO A 41 -3.46 -0.42 14.56
CA PRO A 41 -4.52 -0.86 15.46
C PRO A 41 -5.70 -1.47 14.70
N ALA A 42 -6.28 -2.55 15.22
CA ALA A 42 -7.34 -3.31 14.55
C ALA A 42 -8.52 -2.44 14.07
N LYS A 43 -8.92 -1.44 14.87
CA LYS A 43 -10.01 -0.51 14.52
C LYS A 43 -9.76 0.30 13.25
N ALA A 44 -8.49 0.59 12.92
CA ALA A 44 -8.12 1.38 11.75
C ALA A 44 -8.13 0.57 10.44
N VAL A 45 -8.08 -0.76 10.52
CA VAL A 45 -7.97 -1.64 9.35
C VAL A 45 -9.16 -1.45 8.39
N LEU A 46 -10.38 -1.38 8.92
CA LEU A 46 -11.58 -1.23 8.09
C LEU A 46 -11.63 0.11 7.35
N ASP A 47 -11.19 1.20 7.98
CA ASP A 47 -11.17 2.51 7.35
C ASP A 47 -10.15 2.56 6.21
N ILE A 48 -8.97 1.95 6.41
CA ILE A 48 -7.94 1.85 5.38
C ILE A 48 -8.43 0.97 4.21
N LEU A 49 -9.10 -0.14 4.51
CA LEU A 49 -9.67 -1.02 3.47
C LEU A 49 -10.76 -0.33 2.66
N LYS A 50 -11.67 0.39 3.32
CA LYS A 50 -12.77 1.11 2.64
C LYS A 50 -12.30 2.30 1.83
N GLY A 51 -11.19 2.92 2.21
CA GLY A 51 -10.58 4.05 1.50
C GLY A 51 -9.57 3.62 0.42
N PRO A 52 -8.28 3.99 0.54
CA PRO A 52 -7.29 3.96 -0.53
C PRO A 52 -6.92 2.56 -1.07
N VAL A 53 -7.27 1.48 -0.37
CA VAL A 53 -6.99 0.12 -0.84
C VAL A 53 -7.98 -0.33 -1.93
N LEU A 54 -9.25 0.07 -1.86
CA LEU A 54 -10.23 -0.26 -2.91
C LEU A 54 -9.95 0.49 -4.23
N SER A 55 -9.26 1.64 -4.19
CA SER A 55 -8.79 2.32 -5.41
C SER A 55 -7.69 1.56 -6.15
N LEU A 56 -6.91 0.70 -5.48
CA LEU A 56 -5.92 -0.17 -6.14
C LEU A 56 -6.58 -1.23 -7.03
N ARG A 57 -7.88 -1.49 -6.84
CA ARG A 57 -8.65 -2.46 -7.64
C ARG A 57 -9.30 -1.85 -8.89
N LYS A 58 -9.28 -0.52 -9.06
CA LYS A 58 -10.07 0.18 -10.09
C LYS A 58 -9.46 0.20 -11.51
N TYR A 59 -8.24 -0.30 -11.74
CA TYR A 59 -7.68 -0.45 -13.10
C TYR A 59 -7.90 -1.85 -13.70
N ARG A 60 -9.15 -2.33 -13.66
CA ARG A 60 -9.59 -3.52 -14.41
C ARG A 60 -10.59 -3.13 -15.50
N ASN A 61 -10.13 -2.31 -16.43
CA ASN A 61 -10.73 -2.13 -17.76
C ASN A 61 -9.61 -2.23 -18.82
N HIS A 62 -9.06 -3.41 -19.01
CA HIS A 62 -8.58 -3.79 -20.34
C HIS A 62 -9.54 -4.86 -20.84
N GLY A 63 -10.17 -4.55 -21.96
CA GLY A 63 -11.22 -5.34 -22.58
C GLY A 63 -10.75 -6.73 -23.03
N LEU A 64 -11.76 -7.51 -23.38
CA LEU A 64 -11.67 -8.35 -24.56
C LEU A 64 -11.28 -7.48 -25.77
#